data_AF-A0A7C7UJ75-F1
#
_entry.id   AF-A0A7C7UJ75-F1
#
_cell.length_a   1.000
_cell.length_b   1.000
_cell.length_c   1.000
_cell.angle_alpha   90.00
_cell.angle_beta   90.00
_cell.angle_gamma   90.00
#
_symmetry.space_group_name_H-M   'P 1'
#
loop_
_entity.id
_entity.type
_entity.pdbx_description
1 polymer ?
#
loop_
_entity_poly.entity_id
_entity_poly.type
_entity_poly.pdbx_seq_one_letter_code
_entity_poly.pdbx_strand_id
1 'polypeptide(L)'
;MKIKVNVKPLFSNYPKTVFWTLSGKEEAEERIKKTVKELRSKLSDEASILEPVLIERPEDTRKLKEDLDAVDIFLPFSVGGSSQILSAYLESFTKPIASSDMDTPAFVQ
;
A
#
# COMPACT_ATOMS: atom_id res chain seq x y z
N MET A 1 -9.02 -7.44 26.44
CA MET A 1 -8.24 -6.34 25.86
C MET A 1 -8.34 -6.49 24.36
N LYS A 2 -8.97 -5.55 23.64
CA LYS A 2 -9.07 -5.62 22.18
C LYS A 2 -7.75 -5.13 21.59
N ILE A 3 -7.14 -5.91 20.71
CA ILE A 3 -5.89 -5.54 20.04
C ILE A 3 -6.24 -4.47 19.01
N LYS A 4 -5.54 -3.33 19.04
CA LYS A 4 -5.65 -2.33 17.98
C LYS A 4 -4.64 -2.66 16.89
N VAL A 5 -5.09 -2.74 15.65
CA VAL A 5 -4.25 -3.03 14.48
C VAL A 5 -4.05 -1.76 13.67
N ASN A 6 -2.82 -1.32 13.52
CA ASN A 6 -2.46 -0.18 12.68
C ASN A 6 -2.27 -0.64 11.24
N VAL A 7 -3.14 -0.14 10.36
CA VAL A 7 -3.18 -0.48 8.94
C VAL A 7 -2.68 0.71 8.13
N LYS A 8 -1.63 0.49 7.33
CA LYS A 8 -1.06 1.52 6.44
C LYS A 8 -1.43 1.24 4.98
N PRO A 9 -2.29 2.05 4.34
CA PRO A 9 -2.51 1.96 2.91
C PRO A 9 -1.26 2.42 2.13
N LEU A 10 -0.81 1.61 1.19
CA LEU A 10 0.37 1.88 0.38
C LEU A 10 -0.01 1.91 -1.09
N PHE A 11 0.20 3.04 -1.75
CA PHE A 11 -0.20 3.24 -3.14
C PHE A 11 1.03 3.35 -4.04
N SER A 12 1.02 2.68 -5.18
CA SER A 12 2.05 2.85 -6.21
C SER A 12 1.47 3.55 -7.43
N ASN A 13 2.15 4.62 -7.87
CA ASN A 13 1.91 5.29 -9.16
C ASN A 13 3.24 5.39 -9.92
N TYR A 14 3.77 4.24 -10.35
CA TYR A 14 5.09 4.16 -11.00
C TYR A 14 4.99 3.57 -12.42
N PRO A 15 5.60 4.19 -13.45
CA PRO A 15 5.53 3.69 -14.81
C PRO A 15 6.52 2.53 -14.96
N LYS A 16 6.02 1.35 -15.32
CA LYS A 16 6.87 0.15 -15.54
C LYS A 16 7.78 0.31 -16.76
N THR A 17 7.31 1.01 -17.78
CA THR A 17 7.94 1.21 -19.09
C THR A 17 7.32 2.44 -19.76
N VAL A 18 7.92 2.95 -20.83
CA VAL A 18 7.43 4.10 -21.64
C VAL A 18 6.00 3.92 -22.19
N PHE A 19 5.44 2.70 -22.13
CA PHE A 19 4.13 2.33 -22.67
C PHE A 19 3.00 2.30 -21.63
N TRP A 20 3.29 2.52 -20.35
CA TRP A 20 2.28 2.56 -19.30
C TRP A 20 2.02 3.99 -18.87
N THR A 21 0.78 4.44 -19.05
CA THR A 21 0.32 5.74 -18.55
C THR A 21 0.20 5.70 -17.04
N LEU A 22 0.97 6.56 -16.39
CA LEU A 22 0.73 6.91 -15.00
C LEU A 22 -0.64 7.57 -14.88
N SER A 23 -1.30 7.36 -13.75
CA SER A 23 -2.39 8.26 -13.39
C SER A 23 -1.80 9.64 -13.13
N GLY A 24 -2.46 10.67 -13.65
CA GLY A 24 -2.14 12.04 -13.26
C GLY A 24 -2.25 12.18 -11.75
N LYS A 25 -1.48 13.11 -11.16
CA LYS A 25 -1.45 13.30 -9.70
C LYS A 25 -2.85 13.45 -9.09
N GLU A 26 -3.73 14.22 -9.74
CA GLU A 26 -5.12 14.40 -9.31
C GLU A 26 -5.92 13.10 -9.32
N GLU A 27 -5.80 12.30 -10.38
CA GLU A 27 -6.49 11.01 -10.48
C GLU A 27 -5.99 10.02 -9.42
N ALA A 28 -4.68 9.98 -9.17
CA ALA A 28 -4.10 9.15 -8.12
C ALA A 28 -4.63 9.58 -6.74
N GLU A 29 -4.65 10.89 -6.45
CA GLU A 29 -5.19 11.42 -5.19
C GLU A 29 -6.68 11.12 -5.00
N GLU A 30 -7.50 11.23 -6.05
CA GLU A 30 -8.92 10.86 -6.00
C GLU A 30 -9.12 9.38 -5.69
N ARG A 31 -8.36 8.51 -6.35
CA ARG A 31 -8.39 7.06 -6.09
C ARG A 31 -7.94 6.74 -4.67
N ILE A 32 -6.88 7.37 -4.18
CA ILE A 32 -6.41 7.22 -2.79
C ILE A 32 -7.52 7.62 -1.81
N LYS A 33 -8.11 8.80 -1.99
CA LYS A 33 -9.19 9.30 -1.11
C LYS A 33 -10.38 8.35 -1.10
N LYS A 34 -10.79 7.85 -2.26
CA LYS A 34 -11.89 6.89 -2.40
C LYS A 34 -11.57 5.58 -1.66
N THR A 35 -10.41 4.98 -1.92
CA THR A 35 -10.00 3.72 -1.30
C THR A 35 -9.87 3.84 0.22
N VAL A 36 -9.25 4.90 0.72
CA VAL A 36 -9.13 5.13 2.17
C VAL A 36 -10.51 5.32 2.81
N LYS A 37 -11.42 6.06 2.17
CA LYS A 37 -12.81 6.21 2.65
C LYS A 37 -13.53 4.86 2.72
N GLU A 38 -13.38 4.03 1.68
CA GLU A 38 -13.96 2.68 1.67
C GLU A 38 -13.39 1.79 2.77
N LEU A 39 -12.07 1.77 2.95
CA LEU A 39 -11.43 1.00 4.03
C LEU A 39 -11.94 1.44 5.40
N ARG A 40 -12.03 2.75 5.66
CA ARG A 40 -12.57 3.28 6.93
C ARG A 40 -14.01 2.87 7.17
N SER A 41 -14.80 2.70 6.12
CA SER A 41 -16.20 2.26 6.23
C SER A 41 -16.38 0.75 6.43
N LYS A 42 -15.38 -0.05 6.04
CA LYS A 42 -15.44 -1.52 6.03
C LYS A 42 -14.68 -2.15 7.21
N LEU A 43 -13.66 -1.48 7.74
CA LEU A 43 -12.88 -1.99 8.86
C LEU A 43 -13.56 -1.66 10.19
N SER A 44 -13.40 -2.58 11.16
CA SER A 44 -13.92 -2.42 12.52
C SER A 44 -13.19 -1.31 13.29
N ASP A 45 -13.79 -0.80 14.37
CA ASP A 45 -13.19 0.19 15.29
C ASP A 45 -11.85 -0.25 15.93
N GLU A 46 -11.51 -1.53 15.81
CA GLU A 46 -10.25 -2.12 16.27
C GLU A 46 -9.09 -1.90 15.27
N ALA A 47 -9.39 -1.45 14.05
CA ALA A 47 -8.38 -1.09 13.06
C ALA A 47 -8.20 0.43 12.99
N SER A 48 -6.96 0.89 13.13
CA SER A 48 -6.60 2.29 12.86
C SER A 48 -6.01 2.41 11.47
N ILE A 49 -6.70 3.14 10.59
CA ILE A 49 -6.17 3.45 9.26
C ILE A 49 -5.27 4.68 9.36
N LEU A 50 -3.98 4.44 9.20
CA LEU A 50 -2.96 5.48 9.19
C LEU A 50 -2.97 6.26 7.88
N GLU A 51 -2.19 7.35 7.82
CA GLU A 51 -2.06 8.15 6.61
C GLU A 51 -1.50 7.29 5.46
N PRO A 52 -2.12 7.37 4.26
CA PRO A 52 -1.68 6.63 3.10
C PRO A 52 -0.34 7.17 2.60
N VAL A 53 0.49 6.28 2.04
CA VAL A 53 1.72 6.69 1.33
C VAL A 53 1.54 6.44 -0.15
N LEU A 54 1.92 7.42 -0.96
CA LEU A 54 2.02 7.28 -2.42
C LEU A 54 3.50 7.18 -2.80
N ILE A 55 3.86 6.07 -3.45
CA ILE A 55 5.18 5.84 -4.02
C ILE A 55 5.12 6.24 -5.50
N GLU A 56 5.82 7.32 -5.84
CA GLU A 56 5.95 7.79 -7.23
C GLU A 56 7.33 7.47 -7.81
N ARG A 57 8.33 7.15 -6.96
CA ARG A 57 9.68 6.75 -7.38
C ARG A 57 10.26 5.64 -6.50
N PRO A 58 11.17 4.80 -7.01
CA PRO A 58 11.84 3.76 -6.23
C PRO A 58 12.71 4.34 -5.11
N GLU A 59 13.13 5.60 -5.23
CA GLU A 59 14.01 6.31 -4.29
C GLU A 59 13.29 6.69 -2.98
N ASP A 60 11.96 6.86 -3.04
CA ASP A 60 11.10 7.22 -1.91
C ASP A 60 11.00 6.09 -0.87
N THR A 61 11.53 4.92 -1.20
CA THR A 61 11.40 3.68 -0.43
C THR A 61 12.25 3.62 0.83
N ARG A 62 13.39 4.31 0.91
CA ARG A 62 14.28 4.16 2.08
C ARG A 62 13.60 4.63 3.39
N LYS A 63 12.81 5.70 3.32
CA LYS A 63 12.01 6.19 4.46
C LYS A 63 10.76 5.35 4.70
N LEU A 64 10.23 4.75 3.65
CA LEU A 64 9.07 3.88 3.72
C LEU A 64 9.37 2.62 4.53
N LYS A 65 10.62 2.12 4.54
CA LYS A 65 10.97 0.94 5.33
C LYS A 65 10.74 1.14 6.83
N GLU A 66 11.28 2.23 7.36
CA GLU A 66 11.14 2.58 8.78
C GLU A 66 9.67 2.83 9.16
N ASP A 67 8.92 3.48 8.27
CA ASP A 67 7.49 3.76 8.44
C ASP A 67 6.65 2.47 8.42
N LEU A 68 7.00 1.48 7.59
CA LEU A 68 6.31 0.19 7.53
C LEU A 68 6.70 -0.77 8.67
N ASP A 69 7.90 -0.67 9.22
CA ASP A 69 8.30 -1.46 10.39
C ASP A 69 7.49 -1.06 11.65
N ALA A 70 7.03 0.20 11.71
CA ALA A 70 6.24 0.75 12.79
C ALA A 70 4.75 0.37 12.75
N VAL A 71 4.28 -0.32 11.71
CA VAL A 71 2.86 -0.71 11.57
C VAL A 71 2.66 -2.21 11.75
N ASP A 72 1.40 -2.59 11.99
CA ASP A 72 1.01 -3.98 12.19
C ASP A 72 0.77 -4.67 10.85
N ILE A 73 0.08 -3.99 9.93
CA ILE A 73 -0.23 -4.44 8.57
C ILE A 73 -0.13 -3.26 7.61
N PHE A 74 0.27 -3.52 6.37
CA PHE A 74 0.09 -2.57 5.28
C PHE A 74 -0.68 -3.20 4.11
N LEU A 75 -1.39 -2.36 3.35
CA LEU A 75 -2.27 -2.75 2.26
C LEU A 75 -1.80 -2.12 0.95
N PRO A 76 -1.15 -2.87 0.05
CA PRO A 76 -0.73 -2.37 -1.24
C PRO A 76 -1.89 -2.18 -2.22
N PHE A 77 -1.86 -1.06 -2.94
CA PHE A 77 -2.78 -0.68 -4.01
C PHE A 77 -1.99 -0.12 -5.19
N SER A 78 -2.37 -0.49 -6.41
CA SER A 78 -1.88 0.20 -7.61
C SER A 78 -2.91 1.23 -8.07
N VAL A 79 -2.50 2.49 -8.20
CA VAL A 79 -3.37 3.56 -8.71
C VAL A 79 -3.04 3.98 -10.13
N GLY A 80 -1.87 3.60 -10.65
CA GLY A 80 -1.45 3.78 -12.04
C GLY A 80 -0.03 3.25 -12.23
N GLY A 81 0.12 2.02 -12.71
CA GLY A 81 1.44 1.38 -12.78
C GLY A 81 1.41 -0.11 -12.44
N SER A 82 2.60 -0.73 -12.40
CA SER A 82 2.72 -2.16 -12.13
C SER A 82 2.85 -2.48 -10.65
N SER A 83 1.95 -3.33 -10.15
CA SER A 83 2.00 -3.92 -8.80
C SER A 83 3.25 -4.76 -8.55
N GLN A 84 4.00 -5.16 -9.59
CA GLN A 84 5.18 -6.02 -9.46
C GLN A 84 6.35 -5.34 -8.74
N ILE A 85 6.53 -4.02 -8.92
CA ILE A 85 7.57 -3.27 -8.19
C ILE A 85 7.18 -3.14 -6.72
N LEU A 86 5.89 -2.97 -6.46
CA LEU A 86 5.36 -3.02 -5.11
C LEU A 86 5.63 -4.42 -4.53
N SER A 87 5.22 -5.51 -5.18
CA SER A 87 5.47 -6.89 -4.72
C SER A 87 6.95 -7.18 -4.46
N ALA A 88 7.86 -6.86 -5.39
CA ALA A 88 9.29 -7.08 -5.23
C ALA A 88 9.89 -6.27 -4.07
N TYR A 89 9.33 -5.08 -3.80
CA TYR A 89 9.71 -4.28 -2.65
C TYR A 89 9.16 -4.87 -1.35
N LEU A 90 7.91 -5.34 -1.38
CA LEU A 90 7.23 -5.94 -0.25
C LEU A 90 7.88 -7.26 0.22
N GLU A 91 8.53 -8.00 -0.67
CA GLU A 91 9.36 -9.17 -0.31
C GLU A 91 10.49 -8.84 0.67
N SER A 92 10.91 -7.57 0.78
CA SER A 92 11.94 -7.14 1.73
C SER A 92 11.42 -6.82 3.15
N PHE A 93 10.11 -6.96 3.38
CA PHE A 93 9.45 -6.69 4.65
C PHE A 93 9.10 -7.96 5.40
N THR A 94 9.32 -7.94 6.71
CA THR A 94 8.98 -9.04 7.62
C THR A 94 7.54 -8.96 8.16
N LYS A 95 6.77 -7.95 7.74
CA LYS A 95 5.41 -7.69 8.22
C LYS A 95 4.36 -8.34 7.32
N PRO A 96 3.19 -8.74 7.85
CA PRO A 96 2.13 -9.34 7.06
C PRO A 96 1.63 -8.41 5.94
N ILE A 97 1.56 -8.93 4.72
CA ILE A 97 1.02 -8.24 3.54
C ILE A 97 -0.36 -8.81 3.25
N ALA A 98 -1.38 -7.94 3.14
CA ALA A 98 -2.68 -8.33 2.62
C ALA A 98 -2.93 -7.63 1.28
N SER A 99 -2.97 -8.41 0.19
CA SER A 99 -3.21 -7.92 -1.17
C SER A 99 -4.45 -8.60 -1.77
N SER A 100 -5.23 -7.84 -2.55
CA SER A 100 -6.36 -8.37 -3.32
C SER A 100 -5.95 -9.05 -4.63
N ASP A 101 -4.69 -8.90 -5.05
CA ASP A 101 -4.17 -9.38 -6.35
C ASP A 101 -3.37 -10.70 -6.25
N MET A 102 -3.38 -11.38 -5.11
CA MET A 102 -2.67 -12.65 -4.97
C MET A 102 -3.65 -13.78 -4.63
N ASP A 103 -3.76 -14.74 -5.55
CA ASP A 103 -4.24 -16.11 -5.30
C ASP A 103 -3.36 -16.88 -4.28
N THR A 104 -2.57 -16.18 -3.47
CA THR A 104 -1.76 -16.77 -2.41
C THR A 104 -1.50 -15.72 -1.33
N PRO A 105 -1.97 -15.90 -0.08
CA PRO A 105 -1.50 -15.08 1.02
C PRO A 105 -0.01 -15.36 1.23
N ALA A 106 0.84 -14.42 0.84
CA ALA A 106 2.27 -14.50 1.08
C ALA A 106 2.54 -14.14 2.54
N PHE A 107 2.59 -15.17 3.40
CA PHE A 107 3.39 -15.07 4.62
C PHE A 107 4.85 -15.08 4.17
N VAL A 108 5.50 -13.92 4.20
CA VAL A 108 6.96 -13.83 4.04
C VAL A 108 7.56 -14.36 5.35
N GLN A 109 8.23 -15.51 5.27
CA GLN A 109 8.94 -16.13 6.40
C GLN A 109 10.22 -15.38 6.74
#